data_AF-A0AAJ0WGX4-F1
#
_entry.id   AF-A0AAJ0WGX4-F1
#
_cell.length_a   1.000
_cell.length_b   1.000
_cell.length_c   1.000
_cell.angle_alpha   90.00
_cell.angle_beta   90.00
_cell.angle_gamma   90.00
#
_symmetry.space_group_name_H-M   'P 1'
#
loop_
_entity.id
_entity.type
_entity.pdbx_description
1 polymer ?
#
loop_
_entity_poly.entity_id
_entity_poly.type
_entity_poly.pdbx_seq_one_letter_code
_entity_poly.pdbx_strand_id
1 'polypeptide(L)'
;MNRFNKIKVIFTFFLTILSFCAYSQSNVFKVTLDAGHGDHDFGAVYSGRIEKNIALAIVLKVGKILESTPNINVIYTRKTDVFIDLVERANIANRANSNIFVSIHCNANKNTAADGTETYVMGLSKLASNLEAAKKENSVITLEKDYKRKYEGYDPNSPESMIGLTLMQEEYQDNSISLASKIEDNFEKLGKKLRQGGVKQAPFMVLHKAYMPRVLVETGFISNPTEGNILNSEEGQNDIAKAIAEAILSYKREYFGSGASESNDARPVRDTTPVKAKVVETPAVAKNTPKGTFFKVQLIASIKKTPLEPKNFKGLKNVTMIYENNIYKYFYQETSDYTAAKKYLEEAKDKGYGASFLVATKDGEKISIQDAIK
;
A
#
# COMPACT_ATOMS: atom_id res chain seq x y z
N MET A 1 -31.53 52.99 -21.06
CA MET A 1 -31.34 51.73 -20.29
C MET A 1 -31.46 52.04 -18.80
N ASN A 2 -32.55 51.59 -18.15
CA ASN A 2 -32.88 51.93 -16.76
C ASN A 2 -31.75 51.57 -15.77
N ARG A 3 -31.49 52.42 -14.77
CA ARG A 3 -30.47 52.20 -13.71
C ARG A 3 -30.58 50.83 -13.06
N PHE A 4 -31.81 50.32 -12.93
CA PHE A 4 -32.09 48.96 -12.44
C PHE A 4 -31.49 47.84 -13.30
N ASN A 5 -31.46 48.01 -14.62
CA ASN A 5 -30.88 47.01 -15.53
C ASN A 5 -29.35 47.04 -15.51
N LYS A 6 -28.73 48.20 -15.24
CA LYS A 6 -27.25 48.28 -15.07
C LYS A 6 -26.78 47.59 -13.79
N ILE A 7 -27.52 47.73 -12.69
CA ILE A 7 -27.20 47.07 -11.40
C ILE A 7 -27.36 45.54 -11.53
N LYS A 8 -28.42 45.07 -12.20
CA LYS A 8 -28.59 43.63 -12.47
C LYS A 8 -27.45 43.07 -13.32
N VAL A 9 -27.05 43.75 -14.40
CA VAL A 9 -25.94 43.29 -15.26
C VAL A 9 -24.60 43.24 -14.51
N ILE A 10 -24.31 44.24 -13.67
CA ILE A 10 -23.08 44.26 -12.85
C ILE A 10 -23.11 43.14 -11.80
N PHE A 11 -24.26 42.90 -11.17
CA PHE A 11 -24.41 41.84 -10.17
C PHE A 11 -24.30 40.44 -10.81
N THR A 12 -24.88 40.23 -12.00
CA THR A 12 -24.73 38.97 -12.74
C THR A 12 -23.28 38.75 -13.19
N PHE A 13 -22.58 39.81 -13.61
CA PHE A 13 -21.17 39.73 -14.01
C PHE A 13 -20.24 39.43 -12.82
N PHE A 14 -20.54 39.99 -11.64
CA PHE A 14 -19.80 39.72 -10.40
C PHE A 14 -20.05 38.28 -9.89
N LEU A 15 -21.28 37.77 -10.04
CA LEU A 15 -21.63 36.38 -9.69
C LEU A 15 -20.97 35.36 -10.62
N THR A 16 -20.77 35.68 -11.91
CA THR A 16 -20.03 34.82 -12.84
C THR A 16 -18.52 34.81 -12.60
N ILE A 17 -17.95 35.89 -12.06
CA ILE A 17 -16.53 35.95 -11.69
C ILE A 17 -16.24 35.14 -10.42
N LEU A 18 -17.17 35.11 -9.45
CA LEU A 18 -17.04 34.24 -8.26
C LEU A 18 -17.12 32.74 -8.59
N SER A 19 -17.83 32.36 -9.66
CA SER A 19 -17.94 30.95 -10.09
C SER A 19 -16.71 30.42 -10.82
N PHE A 20 -15.74 31.28 -11.18
CA PHE A 20 -14.48 30.86 -11.82
C PHE A 20 -13.34 30.58 -10.81
N CYS A 21 -13.56 30.82 -9.52
CA CYS A 21 -12.69 30.28 -8.47
C CYS A 21 -13.13 28.86 -8.08
N ALA A 22 -13.16 27.95 -9.07
CA ALA A 22 -13.04 26.54 -8.74
C ALA A 22 -11.65 26.37 -8.10
N TYR A 23 -11.62 26.20 -6.78
CA TYR A 23 -10.43 25.69 -6.10
C TYR A 23 -10.10 24.35 -6.78
N SER A 24 -9.12 24.38 -7.67
CA SER A 24 -8.43 23.15 -8.08
C SER A 24 -7.74 22.65 -6.82
N GLN A 25 -8.41 21.74 -6.12
CA GLN A 25 -7.82 21.01 -5.03
C GLN A 25 -6.76 20.14 -5.68
N SER A 26 -5.52 20.65 -5.75
CA SER A 26 -4.41 19.80 -6.17
C SER A 26 -4.38 18.65 -5.17
N ASN A 27 -4.68 17.43 -5.65
CA ASN A 27 -4.57 16.24 -4.82
C ASN A 27 -3.07 16.04 -4.54
N VAL A 28 -2.58 16.67 -3.49
CA VAL A 28 -1.20 16.58 -3.03
C VAL A 28 -0.93 15.12 -2.66
N PHE A 29 0.02 14.50 -3.34
CA PHE A 29 0.40 13.12 -3.07
C PHE A 29 1.26 13.07 -1.80
N LYS A 30 0.76 12.43 -0.76
CA LYS A 30 1.40 12.36 0.56
C LYS A 30 2.20 11.06 0.70
N VAL A 31 3.49 11.19 0.96
CA VAL A 31 4.40 10.06 1.17
C VAL A 31 4.89 10.09 2.60
N THR A 32 4.60 9.05 3.39
CA THR A 32 5.32 8.89 4.66
C THR A 32 6.61 8.11 4.42
N LEU A 33 7.74 8.70 4.79
CA LEU A 33 9.05 8.07 4.82
C LEU A 33 9.43 7.75 6.26
N ASP A 34 9.75 6.50 6.50
CA ASP A 34 10.17 5.98 7.79
C ASP A 34 11.63 5.56 7.77
N ALA A 35 12.43 6.15 8.66
CA ALA A 35 13.82 5.75 8.85
C ALA A 35 13.88 4.71 9.97
N GLY A 36 14.22 3.47 9.62
CA GLY A 36 14.32 2.36 10.56
C GLY A 36 15.15 2.69 11.80
N HIS A 37 14.78 2.11 12.94
CA HIS A 37 15.48 2.27 14.23
C HIS A 37 15.54 3.73 14.74
N GLY A 38 16.44 4.05 15.68
CA GLY A 38 16.67 5.40 16.21
C GLY A 38 17.02 5.42 17.71
N ASP A 39 17.80 6.43 18.11
CA ASP A 39 18.29 6.64 19.48
C ASP A 39 18.96 5.36 20.06
N HIS A 40 18.38 4.74 21.09
CA HIS A 40 18.94 3.55 21.72
C HIS A 40 18.78 2.27 20.88
N ASP A 41 17.96 2.29 19.84
CA ASP A 41 17.87 1.22 18.86
C ASP A 41 18.82 1.54 17.69
N PHE A 42 19.95 0.85 17.64
CA PHE A 42 20.99 1.06 16.63
C PHE A 42 20.71 0.33 15.32
N GLY A 43 19.79 -0.64 15.32
CA GLY A 43 19.69 -1.66 14.28
C GLY A 43 20.96 -2.50 14.18
N ALA A 44 21.30 -2.94 12.98
CA ALA A 44 22.52 -3.68 12.72
C ALA A 44 23.77 -2.79 12.79
N VAL A 45 24.82 -3.31 13.46
CA VAL A 45 26.12 -2.64 13.60
C VAL A 45 27.24 -3.56 13.13
N TYR A 46 27.94 -3.16 12.07
CA TYR A 46 29.02 -3.95 11.47
C TYR A 46 30.17 -3.05 11.02
N SER A 47 31.37 -3.29 11.57
CA SER A 47 32.60 -2.57 11.17
C SER A 47 32.45 -1.05 11.20
N GLY A 48 31.82 -0.50 12.24
CA GLY A 48 31.58 0.94 12.42
C GLY A 48 30.40 1.51 11.63
N ARG A 49 29.75 0.71 10.79
CA ARG A 49 28.54 1.08 10.05
C ARG A 49 27.32 0.78 10.93
N ILE A 50 26.43 1.76 11.07
CA ILE A 50 25.28 1.70 11.98
C ILE A 50 24.01 1.95 11.17
N GLU A 51 23.10 0.98 11.17
CA GLU A 51 21.88 1.00 10.38
C GLU A 51 21.02 2.24 10.62
N LYS A 52 20.75 2.62 11.88
CA LYS A 52 19.92 3.80 12.19
C LYS A 52 20.41 5.10 11.53
N ASN A 53 21.72 5.23 11.33
CA ASN A 53 22.36 6.42 10.75
C ASN A 53 22.23 6.38 9.22
N ILE A 54 22.51 5.23 8.62
CA ILE A 54 22.41 5.02 7.16
C ILE A 54 20.96 5.17 6.70
N ALA A 55 20.02 4.52 7.40
CA ALA A 55 18.59 4.60 7.10
C ALA A 55 18.09 6.05 7.18
N LEU A 56 18.47 6.81 8.23
CA LEU A 56 18.12 8.22 8.34
C LEU A 56 18.69 9.06 7.19
N ALA A 57 19.96 8.86 6.85
CA ALA A 57 20.61 9.60 5.78
C ALA A 57 19.93 9.35 4.42
N ILE A 58 19.61 8.09 4.10
CA ILE A 58 18.89 7.73 2.88
C ILE A 58 17.49 8.35 2.88
N VAL A 59 16.72 8.23 3.96
CA VAL A 59 15.37 8.81 4.07
C VAL A 59 15.37 10.33 3.84
N LEU A 60 16.31 11.05 4.45
CA LEU A 60 16.41 12.50 4.26
C LEU A 60 16.74 12.87 2.81
N LYS A 61 17.60 12.08 2.14
CA LYS A 61 17.93 12.26 0.72
C LYS A 61 16.73 11.95 -0.19
N VAL A 62 16.02 10.85 0.04
CA VAL A 62 14.77 10.50 -0.68
C VAL A 62 13.77 11.64 -0.54
N GLY A 63 13.53 12.08 0.69
CA GLY A 63 12.57 13.14 0.96
C GLY A 63 12.97 14.47 0.31
N LYS A 64 14.25 14.86 0.31
CA LYS A 64 14.73 16.05 -0.40
C LYS A 64 14.41 16.02 -1.91
N ILE A 65 14.56 14.85 -2.56
CA ILE A 65 14.21 14.69 -3.98
C ILE A 65 12.69 14.84 -4.16
N LEU A 66 11.90 14.18 -3.33
CA LEU A 66 10.43 14.22 -3.42
C LEU A 66 9.84 15.60 -3.10
N GLU A 67 10.38 16.30 -2.10
CA GLU A 67 9.99 17.67 -1.73
C GLU A 67 10.27 18.68 -2.85
N SER A 68 11.27 18.42 -3.70
CA SER A 68 11.54 19.24 -4.89
C SER A 68 10.54 19.00 -6.04
N THR A 69 9.67 18.00 -5.93
CA THR A 69 8.68 17.65 -6.95
C THR A 69 7.32 18.28 -6.65
N PRO A 70 6.69 18.99 -7.60
CA PRO A 70 5.36 19.57 -7.41
C PRO A 70 4.29 18.54 -7.00
N ASN A 71 3.34 19.00 -6.18
CA ASN A 71 2.21 18.20 -5.71
C ASN A 71 2.63 16.92 -4.97
N ILE A 72 3.73 16.98 -4.21
CA ILE A 72 4.14 15.94 -3.26
C ILE A 72 4.32 16.58 -1.88
N ASN A 73 3.83 15.91 -0.84
CA ASN A 73 4.08 16.27 0.54
C ASN A 73 4.74 15.07 1.23
N VAL A 74 5.91 15.31 1.84
CA VAL A 74 6.68 14.28 2.53
C VAL A 74 6.46 14.40 4.03
N ILE A 75 6.06 13.29 4.64
CA ILE A 75 5.90 13.15 6.09
C ILE A 75 7.00 12.23 6.56
N TYR A 76 7.76 12.64 7.58
CA TYR A 76 8.82 11.82 8.15
C TYR A 76 8.37 11.25 9.49
N THR A 77 8.66 9.98 9.76
CA THR A 77 8.49 9.46 11.13
C THR A 77 9.52 10.07 12.08
N ARG A 78 10.75 10.30 11.60
CA ARG A 78 11.81 11.06 12.27
C ARG A 78 12.71 11.77 11.26
N LYS A 79 13.22 12.94 11.64
CA LYS A 79 14.26 13.70 10.89
C LYS A 79 15.60 13.78 11.62
N THR A 80 15.65 13.28 12.84
CA THR A 80 16.81 13.28 13.74
C THR A 80 16.96 11.89 14.36
N ASP A 81 18.01 11.70 15.14
CA ASP A 81 18.23 10.45 15.87
C ASP A 81 17.35 10.40 17.13
N VAL A 82 16.12 9.93 16.96
CA VAL A 82 15.13 9.72 18.02
C VAL A 82 14.47 8.36 17.85
N PHE A 83 14.14 7.70 18.96
CA PHE A 83 13.38 6.45 18.92
C PHE A 83 11.90 6.74 18.68
N ILE A 84 11.32 6.05 17.69
CA ILE A 84 9.87 6.05 17.43
C ILE A 84 9.39 4.60 17.48
N ASP A 85 8.42 4.33 18.34
CA ASP A 85 7.78 3.02 18.47
C ASP A 85 7.22 2.50 17.13
N LEU A 86 7.26 1.19 16.89
CA LEU A 86 6.86 0.58 15.61
C LEU A 86 5.41 0.89 15.23
N VAL A 87 4.49 0.79 16.19
CA VAL A 87 3.08 1.11 15.98
C VAL A 87 2.89 2.59 15.70
N GLU A 88 3.69 3.46 16.31
CA GLU A 88 3.55 4.90 16.15
C GLU A 88 4.02 5.37 14.77
N ARG A 89 5.04 4.73 14.19
CA ARG A 89 5.46 4.97 12.80
C ARG A 89 4.30 4.83 11.82
N ALA A 90 3.51 3.75 11.97
CA ALA A 90 2.31 3.53 11.16
C ALA A 90 1.19 4.55 11.48
N ASN A 91 1.00 4.90 12.76
CA ASN A 91 0.01 5.90 13.15
C ASN A 91 0.31 7.29 12.59
N ILE A 92 1.59 7.69 12.50
CA ILE A 92 2.01 8.94 11.85
C ILE A 92 1.49 8.98 10.41
N ALA A 93 1.68 7.90 9.65
CA ALA A 93 1.20 7.79 8.27
C ALA A 93 -0.33 7.84 8.18
N ASN A 94 -1.02 7.14 9.08
CA ASN A 94 -2.48 7.11 9.15
C ASN A 94 -3.06 8.50 9.45
N ARG A 95 -2.54 9.20 10.47
CA ARG A 95 -2.99 10.55 10.83
C ARG A 95 -2.72 11.57 9.72
N ALA A 96 -1.64 11.38 8.97
CA ALA A 96 -1.34 12.21 7.80
C ALA A 96 -2.27 11.94 6.60
N ASN A 97 -3.04 10.84 6.63
CA ASN A 97 -3.75 10.28 5.48
C ASN A 97 -2.80 10.10 4.29
N SER A 98 -1.65 9.47 4.52
CA SER A 98 -0.64 9.25 3.47
C SER A 98 -1.17 8.34 2.37
N ASN A 99 -0.78 8.64 1.13
CA ASN A 99 -1.09 7.79 -0.02
C ASN A 99 -0.21 6.55 -0.06
N ILE A 100 1.03 6.63 0.45
CA ILE A 100 1.93 5.48 0.61
C ILE A 100 2.78 5.62 1.88
N PHE A 101 3.27 4.48 2.37
CA PHE A 101 4.24 4.38 3.47
C PHE A 101 5.48 3.60 3.02
N VAL A 102 6.67 4.17 3.21
CA VAL A 102 7.95 3.54 2.82
C VAL A 102 8.88 3.56 4.02
N SER A 103 9.15 2.38 4.58
CA SER A 103 10.15 2.19 5.64
C SER A 103 11.47 1.74 5.03
N ILE A 104 12.57 2.37 5.40
CA ILE A 104 13.91 2.13 4.82
C ILE A 104 14.83 1.57 5.91
N HIS A 105 15.43 0.43 5.61
CA HIS A 105 16.29 -0.37 6.48
C HIS A 105 17.55 -0.86 5.73
N CYS A 106 18.48 -1.46 6.48
CA CYS A 106 19.63 -2.17 5.93
C CYS A 106 19.71 -3.58 6.53
N ASN A 107 19.74 -4.58 5.66
CA ASN A 107 19.72 -5.97 6.10
C ASN A 107 21.05 -6.34 6.77
N ALA A 108 21.05 -7.43 7.54
CA ALA A 108 22.25 -8.01 8.10
C ALA A 108 22.14 -9.52 8.21
N ASN A 109 23.27 -10.21 8.01
CA ASN A 109 23.35 -11.65 8.18
C ASN A 109 24.66 -12.03 8.88
N LYS A 110 24.62 -13.13 9.65
CA LYS A 110 25.84 -13.73 10.22
C LYS A 110 26.81 -14.19 9.12
N ASN A 111 26.28 -14.70 8.01
CA ASN A 111 27.06 -14.94 6.81
C ASN A 111 27.28 -13.60 6.09
N THR A 112 28.44 -12.99 6.29
CA THR A 112 28.80 -11.69 5.72
C THR A 112 28.98 -11.71 4.19
N ALA A 113 28.93 -12.87 3.54
CA ALA A 113 28.87 -12.96 2.09
C ALA A 113 27.46 -12.74 1.52
N ALA A 114 26.41 -12.72 2.36
CA ALA A 114 25.06 -12.41 1.91
C ALA A 114 25.00 -10.99 1.34
N ASP A 115 24.32 -10.85 0.21
CA ASP A 115 24.21 -9.62 -0.57
C ASP A 115 22.83 -9.48 -1.24
N GLY A 116 22.54 -8.26 -1.69
CA GLY A 116 21.41 -7.91 -2.52
C GLY A 116 20.28 -7.19 -1.77
N THR A 117 19.33 -6.67 -2.55
CA THR A 117 18.15 -5.94 -2.05
C THR A 117 16.96 -6.85 -1.86
N GLU A 118 16.10 -6.45 -0.93
CA GLU A 118 14.82 -7.07 -0.69
C GLU A 118 13.81 -5.97 -0.34
N THR A 119 12.63 -5.97 -0.96
CA THR A 119 11.53 -5.10 -0.55
C THR A 119 10.36 -5.94 -0.09
N TYR A 120 9.97 -5.76 1.16
CA TYR A 120 8.93 -6.51 1.82
C TYR A 120 7.60 -5.78 1.79
N VAL A 121 6.55 -6.53 1.48
CA VAL A 121 5.16 -6.16 1.74
C VAL A 121 4.63 -7.02 2.88
N MET A 122 3.52 -6.59 3.47
CA MET A 122 2.86 -7.36 4.53
C MET A 122 2.41 -8.73 3.99
N GLY A 123 2.62 -9.80 4.76
CA GLY A 123 2.04 -11.09 4.40
C GLY A 123 2.35 -12.19 5.41
N LEU A 124 1.56 -13.26 5.35
CA LEU A 124 1.73 -14.47 6.16
C LEU A 124 2.84 -15.32 5.56
N SER A 125 4.09 -15.04 5.92
CA SER A 125 5.21 -15.81 5.35
C SER A 125 5.25 -17.22 5.93
N LYS A 126 5.20 -18.23 5.05
CA LYS A 126 5.52 -19.63 5.40
C LYS A 126 7.02 -19.93 5.29
N LEU A 127 7.82 -18.99 4.76
CA LEU A 127 9.27 -19.18 4.56
C LEU A 127 10.03 -18.75 5.81
N ALA A 128 10.81 -19.68 6.37
CA ALA A 128 11.59 -19.46 7.59
C ALA A 128 12.51 -18.24 7.50
N SER A 129 13.18 -18.00 6.36
CA SER A 129 14.10 -16.87 6.19
C SER A 129 13.43 -15.50 6.31
N ASN A 130 12.23 -15.35 5.75
CA ASN A 130 11.49 -14.08 5.79
C ASN A 130 10.89 -13.85 7.19
N LEU A 131 10.53 -14.94 7.89
CA LEU A 131 10.08 -14.88 9.27
C LEU A 131 11.21 -14.45 10.22
N GLU A 132 12.44 -14.95 10.02
CA GLU A 132 13.58 -14.52 10.83
C GLU A 132 13.92 -13.04 10.62
N ALA A 133 13.83 -12.53 9.38
CA ALA A 133 13.96 -11.09 9.12
C ALA A 133 12.88 -10.28 9.86
N ALA A 134 11.62 -10.71 9.79
CA ALA A 134 10.53 -10.07 10.55
C ALA A 134 10.74 -10.13 12.06
N LYS A 135 11.21 -11.25 12.61
CA LYS A 135 11.53 -11.36 14.05
C LYS A 135 12.65 -10.39 14.47
N LYS A 136 13.68 -10.25 13.65
CA LYS A 136 14.79 -9.32 13.90
C LYS A 136 14.28 -7.88 13.96
N GLU A 137 13.54 -7.45 12.95
CA GLU A 137 13.02 -6.07 12.91
C GLU A 137 11.91 -5.82 13.94
N ASN A 138 11.12 -6.83 14.27
CA ASN A 138 10.10 -6.73 15.33
C ASN A 138 10.70 -6.83 16.75
N SER A 139 11.99 -7.18 16.91
CA SER A 139 12.60 -7.36 18.24
C SER A 139 12.61 -6.08 19.07
N VAL A 140 12.59 -4.93 18.40
CA VAL A 140 12.58 -3.59 19.00
C VAL A 140 11.30 -3.30 19.79
N ILE A 141 10.25 -4.12 19.64
CA ILE A 141 9.02 -4.07 20.47
C ILE A 141 9.37 -4.10 21.97
N THR A 142 10.38 -4.88 22.35
CA THR A 142 10.79 -5.01 23.76
C THR A 142 11.47 -3.75 24.32
N LEU A 143 11.87 -2.82 23.45
CA LEU A 143 12.46 -1.53 23.82
C LEU A 143 11.38 -0.46 24.06
N GLU A 144 10.13 -0.71 23.66
CA GLU A 144 9.02 0.23 23.84
C GLU A 144 8.51 0.24 25.29
N LYS A 145 8.17 1.43 25.80
CA LYS A 145 7.49 1.56 27.10
C LYS A 145 6.10 0.92 27.01
N ASP A 146 5.72 0.16 28.05
CA ASP A 146 4.43 -0.53 28.15
C ASP A 146 4.13 -1.54 27.02
N TYR A 147 5.16 -2.12 26.38
CA TYR A 147 4.99 -3.07 25.26
C TYR A 147 4.03 -4.23 25.60
N LYS A 148 4.04 -4.75 26.84
CA LYS A 148 3.13 -5.83 27.27
C LYS A 148 1.65 -5.47 27.12
N ARG A 149 1.28 -4.22 27.39
CA ARG A 149 -0.09 -3.71 27.27
C ARG A 149 -0.41 -3.31 25.83
N LYS A 150 0.56 -2.72 25.13
CA LYS A 150 0.42 -2.22 23.75
C LYS A 150 0.24 -3.34 22.72
N TYR A 151 0.82 -4.50 23.02
CA TYR A 151 0.78 -5.71 22.19
C TYR A 151 0.03 -6.87 22.87
N GLU A 152 -0.77 -6.59 23.91
CA GLU A 152 -1.59 -7.60 24.59
C GLU A 152 -2.59 -8.21 23.59
N GLY A 153 -2.55 -9.54 23.39
CA GLY A 153 -3.34 -10.25 22.36
C GLY A 153 -2.70 -10.32 20.97
N TYR A 154 -1.55 -9.69 20.75
CA TYR A 154 -0.71 -9.93 19.57
C TYR A 154 0.22 -11.12 19.86
N ASP A 155 -0.20 -12.30 19.44
CA ASP A 155 0.70 -13.44 19.30
C ASP A 155 1.07 -13.58 17.81
N PRO A 156 2.33 -13.29 17.41
CA PRO A 156 2.78 -13.48 16.03
C PRO A 156 2.70 -14.94 15.56
N ASN A 157 2.45 -15.89 16.47
CA ASN A 157 2.23 -17.30 16.20
C ASN A 157 0.74 -17.73 16.28
N SER A 158 -0.18 -16.83 16.65
CA SER A 158 -1.63 -17.12 16.69
C SER A 158 -2.29 -16.87 15.33
N PRO A 159 -2.90 -17.89 14.71
CA PRO A 159 -3.62 -17.76 13.44
C PRO A 159 -4.79 -16.76 13.49
N GLU A 160 -5.50 -16.64 14.60
CA GLU A 160 -6.76 -15.89 14.73
C GLU A 160 -6.53 -14.37 14.74
N SER A 161 -5.52 -13.89 15.48
CA SER A 161 -5.10 -12.47 15.47
C SER A 161 -4.55 -12.05 14.11
N MET A 162 -3.98 -13.01 13.35
CA MET A 162 -3.47 -12.78 12.00
C MET A 162 -4.58 -12.75 10.93
N ILE A 163 -5.67 -13.50 11.09
CA ILE A 163 -6.77 -13.58 10.09
C ILE A 163 -7.58 -12.28 10.01
N GLY A 164 -8.03 -11.71 11.13
CA GLY A 164 -8.81 -10.46 11.13
C GLY A 164 -8.01 -9.26 10.62
N LEU A 165 -6.71 -9.28 10.87
CA LEU A 165 -5.74 -8.34 10.36
C LEU A 165 -5.52 -8.50 8.85
N THR A 166 -5.31 -9.72 8.36
CA THR A 166 -5.03 -10.01 6.93
C THR A 166 -6.16 -9.53 6.02
N LEU A 167 -7.41 -9.61 6.47
CA LEU A 167 -8.59 -9.21 5.70
C LEU A 167 -8.71 -7.69 5.44
N MET A 168 -8.19 -6.82 6.33
CA MET A 168 -8.12 -5.37 6.07
C MET A 168 -6.96 -4.98 5.14
N GLN A 169 -5.99 -5.88 4.97
CA GLN A 169 -4.72 -5.60 4.29
C GLN A 169 -4.76 -5.93 2.80
N GLU A 170 -5.68 -6.80 2.37
CA GLU A 170 -5.88 -7.17 0.96
C GLU A 170 -6.18 -5.96 0.05
N GLU A 171 -6.81 -4.88 0.55
CA GLU A 171 -7.15 -3.71 -0.27
C GLU A 171 -5.92 -3.02 -0.87
N TYR A 172 -4.81 -2.97 -0.12
CA TYR A 172 -3.59 -2.27 -0.54
C TYR A 172 -2.47 -3.21 -0.94
N GLN A 173 -2.72 -4.52 -0.96
CA GLN A 173 -1.67 -5.52 -1.17
C GLN A 173 -1.07 -5.42 -2.58
N ASP A 174 -1.90 -5.41 -3.63
CA ASP A 174 -1.43 -5.31 -5.02
C ASP A 174 -0.69 -3.99 -5.26
N ASN A 175 -1.19 -2.89 -4.68
CA ASN A 175 -0.56 -1.58 -4.73
C ASN A 175 0.81 -1.58 -4.02
N SER A 176 0.92 -2.29 -2.90
CA SER A 176 2.18 -2.44 -2.15
C SER A 176 3.18 -3.28 -2.95
N ILE A 177 2.73 -4.36 -3.60
CA ILE A 177 3.56 -5.19 -4.48
C ILE A 177 4.02 -4.36 -5.68
N SER A 178 3.15 -3.57 -6.31
CA SER A 178 3.52 -2.68 -7.42
C SER A 178 4.57 -1.65 -7.01
N LEU A 179 4.41 -1.02 -5.84
CA LEU A 179 5.42 -0.11 -5.29
C LEU A 179 6.74 -0.84 -5.01
N ALA A 180 6.69 -2.02 -4.38
CA ALA A 180 7.87 -2.83 -4.07
C ALA A 180 8.64 -3.25 -5.33
N SER A 181 7.93 -3.74 -6.35
CA SER A 181 8.52 -4.11 -7.64
C SER A 181 9.20 -2.92 -8.29
N LYS A 182 8.57 -1.74 -8.31
CA LYS A 182 9.20 -0.53 -8.86
C LYS A 182 10.48 -0.14 -8.12
N ILE A 183 10.55 -0.36 -6.82
CA ILE A 183 11.77 -0.09 -6.03
C ILE A 183 12.86 -1.07 -6.43
N GLU A 184 12.58 -2.38 -6.43
CA GLU A 184 13.53 -3.41 -6.83
C GLU A 184 14.00 -3.23 -8.29
N ASP A 185 13.11 -2.91 -9.23
CA ASP A 185 13.45 -2.64 -10.63
C ASP A 185 14.44 -1.48 -10.77
N ASN A 186 14.34 -0.45 -9.91
CA ASN A 186 15.31 0.66 -9.93
C ASN A 186 16.63 0.30 -9.24
N PHE A 187 16.61 -0.59 -8.25
CA PHE A 187 17.85 -1.16 -7.71
C PHE A 187 18.59 -2.03 -8.74
N GLU A 188 17.86 -2.83 -9.52
CA GLU A 188 18.44 -3.63 -10.60
C GLU A 188 19.12 -2.73 -11.65
N LYS A 189 18.50 -1.61 -12.02
CA LYS A 189 19.10 -0.61 -12.94
C LYS A 189 20.38 0.02 -12.39
N LEU A 190 20.51 0.14 -11.07
CA LEU A 190 21.75 0.56 -10.41
C LEU A 190 22.80 -0.57 -10.35
N GLY A 191 22.51 -1.75 -10.90
CA GLY A 191 23.40 -2.91 -10.86
C GLY A 191 23.37 -3.66 -9.53
N LYS A 192 22.41 -3.37 -8.64
CA LYS A 192 22.24 -4.13 -7.40
C LYS A 192 21.60 -5.48 -7.69
N LYS A 193 22.02 -6.49 -6.94
CA LYS A 193 21.47 -7.84 -7.02
C LYS A 193 20.12 -7.92 -6.33
N LEU A 194 19.10 -8.42 -7.02
CA LEU A 194 17.79 -8.68 -6.41
C LEU A 194 17.80 -10.04 -5.73
N ARG A 195 17.69 -10.05 -4.40
CA ARG A 195 17.83 -11.30 -3.64
C ARG A 195 16.54 -12.13 -3.78
N GLN A 196 16.64 -13.26 -4.47
CA GLN A 196 15.52 -14.19 -4.70
C GLN A 196 14.29 -13.52 -5.34
N GLY A 197 14.51 -12.60 -6.28
CA GLY A 197 13.44 -11.88 -6.97
C GLY A 197 13.01 -10.56 -6.32
N GLY A 198 13.68 -10.14 -5.24
CA GLY A 198 13.56 -8.79 -4.67
C GLY A 198 12.30 -8.57 -3.80
N VAL A 199 11.11 -8.83 -4.34
CA VAL A 199 9.86 -8.61 -3.60
C VAL A 199 9.48 -9.80 -2.72
N LYS A 200 9.19 -9.53 -1.45
CA LYS A 200 8.94 -10.57 -0.44
C LYS A 200 7.74 -10.25 0.45
N GLN A 201 7.20 -11.28 1.09
CA GLN A 201 6.11 -11.16 2.06
C GLN A 201 6.57 -11.62 3.44
N ALA A 202 6.32 -10.79 4.46
CA ALA A 202 6.60 -11.10 5.85
C ALA A 202 5.73 -10.27 6.83
N PRO A 203 5.52 -10.75 8.07
CA PRO A 203 4.67 -10.09 9.05
C PRO A 203 5.43 -9.00 9.83
N PHE A 204 5.92 -7.96 9.14
CA PHE A 204 6.58 -6.82 9.80
C PHE A 204 5.56 -5.94 10.53
N MET A 205 5.84 -5.62 11.80
CA MET A 205 4.92 -4.86 12.64
C MET A 205 4.78 -3.40 12.24
N VAL A 206 5.82 -2.80 11.66
CA VAL A 206 5.73 -1.45 11.10
C VAL A 206 4.74 -1.39 9.92
N LEU A 207 4.60 -2.48 9.17
CA LEU A 207 3.63 -2.59 8.08
C LEU A 207 2.25 -2.99 8.60
N HIS A 208 2.12 -3.51 9.82
CA HIS A 208 0.86 -4.09 10.28
C HIS A 208 -0.27 -3.07 10.43
N LYS A 209 0.02 -1.85 10.93
CA LYS A 209 -1.01 -0.82 11.23
C LYS A 209 -1.17 0.28 10.19
N ALA A 210 -0.37 0.29 9.12
CA ALA A 210 -0.46 1.34 8.10
C ALA A 210 -1.60 1.03 7.11
N TYR A 211 -2.59 1.93 7.01
CA TYR A 211 -3.80 1.74 6.18
C TYR A 211 -3.67 2.41 4.81
N MET A 212 -2.57 2.13 4.13
CA MET A 212 -2.26 2.55 2.76
C MET A 212 -1.28 1.54 2.13
N PRO A 213 -0.98 1.62 0.81
CA PRO A 213 0.11 0.86 0.21
C PRO A 213 1.43 1.13 0.93
N ARG A 214 2.13 0.05 1.27
CA ARG A 214 3.23 0.11 2.23
C ARG A 214 4.30 -0.93 1.99
N VAL A 215 5.55 -0.52 2.15
CA VAL A 215 6.73 -1.36 1.92
C VAL A 215 7.78 -1.14 3.00
N LEU A 216 8.55 -2.18 3.29
CA LEU A 216 9.83 -2.10 4.01
C LEU A 216 10.94 -2.45 3.03
N VAL A 217 11.88 -1.53 2.84
CA VAL A 217 12.96 -1.62 1.86
C VAL A 217 14.25 -1.97 2.58
N GLU A 218 14.79 -3.16 2.30
CA GLU A 218 16.14 -3.54 2.68
C GLU A 218 17.11 -3.16 1.56
N THR A 219 17.83 -2.07 1.78
CA THR A 219 18.67 -1.42 0.75
C THR A 219 19.95 -2.20 0.39
N GLY A 220 20.25 -3.27 1.11
CA GLY A 220 21.44 -4.12 0.97
C GLY A 220 21.93 -4.61 2.34
N PHE A 221 22.94 -5.48 2.35
CA PHE A 221 23.45 -6.07 3.59
C PHE A 221 24.57 -5.22 4.21
N ILE A 222 24.30 -4.53 5.32
CA ILE A 222 25.32 -3.77 6.07
C ILE A 222 26.43 -4.68 6.62
N SER A 223 26.13 -5.95 6.86
CA SER A 223 27.09 -6.98 7.27
C SER A 223 28.08 -7.35 6.17
N ASN A 224 27.72 -7.15 4.90
CA ASN A 224 28.61 -7.39 3.77
C ASN A 224 29.65 -6.25 3.67
N PRO A 225 30.96 -6.53 3.57
CA PRO A 225 31.97 -5.48 3.48
C PRO A 225 31.76 -4.53 2.30
N THR A 226 31.48 -5.07 1.12
CA THR A 226 31.29 -4.28 -0.10
C THR A 226 29.99 -3.49 -0.05
N GLU A 227 28.85 -4.13 0.20
CA GLU A 227 27.56 -3.42 0.26
C GLU A 227 27.52 -2.42 1.40
N GLY A 228 27.96 -2.79 2.60
CA GLY A 228 27.93 -1.88 3.73
C GLY A 228 28.85 -0.66 3.54
N ASN A 229 29.97 -0.78 2.80
CA ASN A 229 30.79 0.39 2.47
C ASN A 229 30.08 1.34 1.50
N ILE A 230 29.35 0.80 0.53
CA ILE A 230 28.52 1.58 -0.41
C ILE A 230 27.35 2.23 0.36
N LEU A 231 26.66 1.49 1.21
CA LEU A 231 25.54 1.99 2.03
C LEU A 231 25.99 3.10 2.99
N ASN A 232 27.23 3.06 3.45
CA ASN A 232 27.80 4.06 4.34
C ASN A 232 28.45 5.25 3.61
N SER A 233 28.56 5.21 2.28
CA SER A 233 29.16 6.31 1.50
C SER A 233 28.11 7.32 1.05
N GLU A 234 28.52 8.58 0.90
CA GLU A 234 27.66 9.67 0.42
C GLU A 234 27.09 9.36 -0.97
N GLU A 235 27.93 8.84 -1.86
CA GLU A 235 27.56 8.46 -3.23
C GLU A 235 26.54 7.32 -3.26
N GLY A 236 26.81 6.22 -2.54
CA GLY A 236 25.90 5.08 -2.50
C GLY A 236 24.54 5.43 -1.88
N GLN A 237 24.53 6.29 -0.85
CA GLN A 237 23.28 6.80 -0.29
C GLN A 237 22.50 7.69 -1.26
N ASN A 238 23.18 8.51 -2.06
CA ASN A 238 22.53 9.34 -3.09
C ASN A 238 21.93 8.48 -4.21
N ASP A 239 22.65 7.44 -4.66
CA ASP A 239 22.17 6.53 -5.70
C ASP A 239 20.92 5.76 -5.23
N ILE A 240 20.98 5.17 -4.03
CA ILE A 240 19.86 4.45 -3.43
C ILE A 240 18.67 5.39 -3.23
N ALA A 241 18.90 6.60 -2.71
CA ALA A 241 17.84 7.57 -2.53
C ALA A 241 17.17 7.97 -3.86
N LYS A 242 17.97 8.14 -4.92
CA LYS A 242 17.47 8.43 -6.26
C LYS A 242 16.63 7.28 -6.81
N ALA A 243 17.08 6.03 -6.71
CA ALA A 243 16.30 4.87 -7.13
C ALA A 243 14.94 4.76 -6.41
N ILE A 244 14.92 4.94 -5.09
CA ILE A 244 13.68 4.91 -4.31
C ILE A 244 12.76 6.07 -4.70
N ALA A 245 13.29 7.29 -4.83
CA ALA A 245 12.50 8.45 -5.23
C ALA A 245 11.91 8.27 -6.64
N GLU A 246 12.69 7.80 -7.61
CA GLU A 246 12.23 7.51 -8.98
C GLU A 246 11.13 6.44 -9.00
N ALA A 247 11.25 5.39 -8.16
CA ALA A 247 10.22 4.37 -7.99
C ALA A 247 8.91 4.96 -7.44
N ILE A 248 9.00 5.80 -6.39
CA ILE A 248 7.84 6.48 -5.80
C ILE A 248 7.17 7.42 -6.82
N LEU A 249 7.95 8.17 -7.59
CA LEU A 249 7.43 9.05 -8.63
C LEU A 249 6.77 8.24 -9.77
N SER A 250 7.35 7.10 -10.14
CA SER A 250 6.76 6.16 -11.10
C SER A 250 5.42 5.62 -10.61
N TYR A 251 5.35 5.20 -9.35
CA TYR A 251 4.12 4.76 -8.71
C TYR A 251 3.07 5.87 -8.67
N LYS A 252 3.42 7.08 -8.24
CA LYS A 252 2.53 8.25 -8.25
C LYS A 252 1.95 8.48 -9.65
N ARG A 253 2.79 8.48 -10.70
CA ARG A 253 2.32 8.70 -12.08
C ARG A 253 1.30 7.65 -12.52
N GLU A 254 1.52 6.39 -12.18
CA GLU A 254 0.63 5.29 -12.56
C GLU A 254 -0.74 5.35 -11.85
N TYR A 255 -0.76 5.62 -10.54
CA TYR A 255 -2.00 5.53 -9.74
C TYR A 255 -2.68 6.88 -9.46
N PHE A 256 -1.95 7.99 -9.57
CA PHE A 256 -2.41 9.34 -9.18
C PHE A 256 -2.22 10.39 -10.29
N GLY A 257 -1.54 10.03 -11.40
CA GLY A 257 -1.29 10.91 -12.54
C GLY A 257 -0.04 11.80 -12.40
N SER A 258 0.29 12.50 -13.48
CA SER A 258 1.52 13.32 -13.61
C SER A 258 1.42 14.73 -13.02
N GLY A 259 0.21 15.19 -12.66
CA GLY A 259 0.00 16.55 -12.14
C GLY A 259 0.12 17.66 -13.19
N ALA A 260 0.24 17.32 -14.47
CA ALA A 260 0.04 18.27 -15.57
C ALA A 260 -1.47 18.44 -15.83
N SER A 261 -1.91 19.67 -16.05
CA SER A 261 -3.29 20.02 -16.37
C SER A 261 -3.71 19.37 -17.70
N GLU A 262 -4.23 18.14 -17.65
CA GLU A 262 -5.02 17.58 -18.74
C GLU A 262 -6.51 17.89 -18.49
N SER A 263 -7.11 18.54 -19.47
CA SER A 263 -8.49 18.98 -19.50
C SER A 263 -9.48 17.82 -19.46
N ASN A 264 -10.41 17.91 -18.51
CA ASN A 264 -11.77 17.34 -18.48
C ASN A 264 -11.96 15.90 -18.97
N ASP A 265 -11.83 14.96 -18.04
CA ASP A 265 -12.93 14.03 -17.75
C ASP A 265 -13.05 13.86 -16.22
N ALA A 266 -14.28 13.98 -15.73
CA ALA A 266 -14.60 14.17 -14.32
C ALA A 266 -14.00 13.08 -13.40
N ARG A 267 -13.03 13.48 -12.57
CA ARG A 267 -12.50 12.67 -11.48
C ARG A 267 -13.21 13.08 -10.18
N PRO A 268 -13.87 12.18 -9.43
CA PRO A 268 -14.47 12.55 -8.17
C PRO A 268 -13.40 12.74 -7.10
N VAL A 269 -13.39 13.94 -6.54
CA VAL A 269 -12.72 14.32 -5.29
C VAL A 269 -13.30 13.46 -4.15
N ARG A 270 -12.44 12.74 -3.42
CA ARG A 270 -12.83 12.07 -2.17
C ARG A 270 -12.78 13.09 -1.05
N ASP A 271 -13.95 13.58 -0.64
CA ASP A 271 -14.11 14.29 0.62
C ASP A 271 -14.28 13.27 1.76
N THR A 272 -13.56 13.52 2.84
CA THR A 272 -13.54 12.70 4.05
C THR A 272 -14.35 13.45 5.10
N THR A 273 -15.67 13.26 5.10
CA THR A 273 -16.49 13.42 6.31
C THR A 273 -17.77 12.58 6.21
N PRO A 274 -18.28 12.05 7.34
CA PRO A 274 -19.33 11.04 7.34
C PRO A 274 -20.71 11.70 7.35
N VAL A 275 -21.52 11.54 6.30
CA VAL A 275 -22.93 11.98 6.35
C VAL A 275 -23.90 10.97 5.73
N LYS A 276 -24.93 10.69 6.55
CA LYS A 276 -26.16 9.92 6.34
C LYS A 276 -26.78 10.04 4.96
N ALA A 277 -27.22 8.90 4.44
CA ALA A 277 -27.96 8.75 3.20
C ALA A 277 -29.33 9.46 3.22
N LYS A 278 -29.64 10.14 2.11
CA LYS A 278 -31.01 10.41 1.67
C LYS A 278 -31.11 10.13 0.17
N VAL A 279 -32.06 9.27 -0.16
CA VAL A 279 -32.40 8.71 -1.48
C VAL A 279 -33.16 9.73 -2.32
N VAL A 280 -32.85 9.85 -3.63
CA VAL A 280 -33.83 10.12 -4.70
C VAL A 280 -33.39 9.42 -6.00
N GLU A 281 -34.38 8.85 -6.68
CA GLU A 281 -34.37 7.80 -7.70
C GLU A 281 -34.07 8.26 -9.13
N THR A 282 -33.64 7.32 -9.99
CA THR A 282 -33.80 7.33 -11.46
C THR A 282 -33.68 5.88 -12.01
N PRO A 283 -34.15 5.56 -13.23
CA PRO A 283 -35.13 4.49 -13.44
C PRO A 283 -34.55 3.12 -13.78
N ALA A 284 -35.38 2.11 -13.56
CA ALA A 284 -35.09 0.69 -13.57
C ALA A 284 -34.48 0.15 -14.88
N VAL A 285 -33.33 -0.51 -14.72
CA VAL A 285 -33.02 -1.75 -15.43
C VAL A 285 -33.08 -2.84 -14.36
N ALA A 286 -34.14 -3.65 -14.40
CA ALA A 286 -34.37 -4.73 -13.44
C ALA A 286 -33.25 -5.77 -13.51
N LYS A 287 -32.26 -5.63 -12.63
CA LYS A 287 -31.51 -6.78 -12.10
C LYS A 287 -32.11 -7.05 -10.73
N ASN A 288 -32.75 -8.19 -10.57
CA ASN A 288 -33.06 -8.76 -9.26
C ASN A 288 -31.74 -8.90 -8.49
N THR A 289 -31.36 -7.88 -7.72
CA THR A 289 -30.26 -7.99 -6.76
C THR A 289 -30.78 -8.91 -5.66
N PRO A 290 -30.20 -10.10 -5.47
CA PRO A 290 -30.69 -10.99 -4.45
C PRO A 290 -30.45 -10.33 -3.08
N LYS A 291 -31.53 -10.16 -2.30
CA LYS A 291 -31.46 -9.70 -0.92
C LYS A 291 -30.75 -10.75 -0.08
N GLY A 292 -29.85 -10.31 0.79
CA GLY A 292 -29.06 -11.18 1.65
C GLY A 292 -27.57 -11.15 1.35
N THR A 293 -26.86 -12.02 2.08
CA THR A 293 -25.41 -12.10 2.04
C THR A 293 -24.97 -13.20 1.07
N PHE A 294 -24.04 -12.85 0.18
CA PHE A 294 -23.46 -13.74 -0.83
C PHE A 294 -21.95 -13.64 -0.85
N PHE A 295 -21.30 -14.75 -1.20
CA PHE A 295 -19.87 -14.91 -1.33
C PHE A 295 -19.52 -15.31 -2.77
N LYS A 296 -18.46 -14.72 -3.32
CA LYS A 296 -17.88 -15.04 -4.62
C LYS A 296 -16.37 -15.22 -4.49
N VAL A 297 -15.76 -16.02 -5.36
CA VAL A 297 -14.29 -16.13 -5.41
C VAL A 297 -13.76 -15.22 -6.50
N GLN A 298 -13.05 -14.13 -6.19
CA GLN A 298 -12.39 -13.32 -7.21
C GLN A 298 -11.17 -14.07 -7.74
N LEU A 299 -11.14 -14.38 -9.03
CA LEU A 299 -10.06 -15.12 -9.69
C LEU A 299 -8.90 -14.22 -10.08
N ILE A 300 -9.21 -13.17 -10.85
CA ILE A 300 -8.25 -12.23 -11.44
C ILE A 300 -8.92 -10.88 -11.71
N ALA A 301 -8.09 -9.85 -11.80
CA ALA A 301 -8.45 -8.52 -12.26
C ALA A 301 -7.58 -8.17 -13.48
N SER A 302 -8.15 -7.58 -14.53
CA SER A 302 -7.46 -7.28 -15.78
C SER A 302 -7.98 -6.00 -16.40
N ILE A 303 -7.09 -5.19 -17.00
CA ILE A 303 -7.46 -4.04 -17.84
C ILE A 303 -7.97 -4.48 -19.23
N LYS A 304 -7.69 -5.73 -19.64
CA LYS A 304 -8.16 -6.32 -20.89
C LYS A 304 -9.35 -7.25 -20.62
N LYS A 305 -10.40 -7.11 -21.42
CA LYS A 305 -11.57 -7.99 -21.37
C LYS A 305 -11.22 -9.39 -21.89
N THR A 306 -11.65 -10.41 -21.17
CA THR A 306 -11.45 -11.84 -21.43
C THR A 306 -12.83 -12.50 -21.55
N PRO A 307 -13.11 -13.24 -22.63
CA PRO A 307 -14.40 -13.93 -22.79
C PRO A 307 -14.62 -14.98 -21.70
N LEU A 308 -15.87 -15.12 -21.21
CA LEU A 308 -16.29 -16.01 -20.12
C LEU A 308 -16.40 -17.49 -20.51
N GLU A 309 -15.45 -17.97 -21.28
CA GLU A 309 -15.38 -19.37 -21.73
C GLU A 309 -14.47 -20.17 -20.79
N PRO A 310 -14.84 -21.40 -20.36
CA PRO A 310 -14.05 -22.18 -19.42
C PRO A 310 -12.58 -22.37 -19.84
N LYS A 311 -12.30 -22.46 -21.14
CA LYS A 311 -10.93 -22.56 -21.67
C LYS A 311 -10.03 -21.38 -21.28
N ASN A 312 -10.60 -20.18 -21.14
CA ASN A 312 -9.89 -18.98 -20.69
C ASN A 312 -9.69 -18.95 -19.17
N PHE A 313 -10.38 -19.82 -18.44
CA PHE A 313 -10.35 -19.91 -16.98
C PHE A 313 -9.88 -21.28 -16.46
N LYS A 314 -8.97 -21.94 -17.19
CA LYS A 314 -8.39 -23.24 -16.81
C LYS A 314 -9.44 -24.33 -16.54
N GLY A 315 -10.55 -24.27 -17.26
CA GLY A 315 -11.67 -25.21 -17.16
C GLY A 315 -12.71 -24.86 -16.08
N LEU A 316 -12.54 -23.79 -15.32
CA LEU A 316 -13.57 -23.31 -14.38
C LEU A 316 -14.82 -22.87 -15.12
N LYS A 317 -15.98 -23.36 -14.67
CA LYS A 317 -17.31 -22.99 -15.19
C LYS A 317 -17.92 -21.90 -14.30
N ASN A 318 -19.02 -21.28 -14.74
CA ASN A 318 -19.75 -20.28 -13.95
C ASN A 318 -18.90 -19.07 -13.52
N VAL A 319 -17.96 -18.65 -14.37
CA VAL A 319 -17.21 -17.43 -14.16
C VAL A 319 -18.07 -16.24 -14.58
N THR A 320 -18.21 -15.26 -13.70
CA THR A 320 -18.87 -13.98 -13.96
C THR A 320 -17.85 -12.85 -14.01
N MET A 321 -18.22 -11.71 -14.58
CA MET A 321 -17.34 -10.55 -14.68
C MET A 321 -18.07 -9.28 -14.26
N ILE A 322 -17.39 -8.47 -13.45
CA ILE A 322 -17.80 -7.13 -13.09
C ILE A 322 -16.77 -6.16 -13.68
N TYR A 323 -17.24 -5.07 -14.28
CA TYR A 323 -16.38 -3.99 -14.76
C TYR A 323 -16.58 -2.76 -13.88
N GLU A 324 -15.55 -2.38 -13.15
CA GLU A 324 -15.54 -1.25 -12.21
C GLU A 324 -14.16 -0.63 -12.20
N ASN A 325 -14.07 0.70 -12.07
CA ASN A 325 -12.80 1.43 -12.00
C ASN A 325 -11.83 1.08 -13.15
N ASN A 326 -12.36 0.96 -14.37
CA ASN A 326 -11.62 0.57 -15.59
C ASN A 326 -10.96 -0.81 -15.55
N ILE A 327 -11.38 -1.69 -14.64
CA ILE A 327 -10.83 -3.03 -14.48
C ILE A 327 -11.94 -4.07 -14.60
N TYR A 328 -11.69 -5.13 -15.37
CA TYR A 328 -12.51 -6.32 -15.45
C TYR A 328 -12.11 -7.28 -14.33
N LYS A 329 -12.98 -7.48 -13.35
CA LYS A 329 -12.83 -8.42 -12.25
C LYS A 329 -13.63 -9.68 -12.56
N TYR A 330 -13.00 -10.85 -12.46
CA TYR A 330 -13.63 -12.14 -12.76
C TYR A 330 -13.87 -12.93 -11.49
N PHE A 331 -15.05 -13.49 -11.34
CA PHE A 331 -15.49 -14.18 -10.14
C PHE A 331 -15.96 -15.60 -10.45
N TYR A 332 -15.50 -16.58 -9.68
CA TYR A 332 -15.91 -17.97 -9.74
C TYR A 332 -16.96 -18.26 -8.67
N GLN A 333 -18.13 -18.75 -9.11
CA GLN A 333 -19.30 -19.10 -8.30
C GLN A 333 -19.85 -17.94 -7.44
N GLU A 334 -21.10 -18.10 -7.02
CA GLU A 334 -21.76 -17.25 -6.03
C GLU A 334 -22.56 -18.17 -5.09
N THR A 335 -22.47 -17.97 -3.78
CA THR A 335 -23.23 -18.75 -2.79
C THR A 335 -23.47 -17.94 -1.53
N SER A 336 -24.57 -18.20 -0.83
CA SER A 336 -24.83 -17.63 0.50
C SER A 336 -24.21 -18.44 1.65
N ASP A 337 -23.67 -19.64 1.36
CA ASP A 337 -23.03 -20.52 2.34
C ASP A 337 -21.50 -20.30 2.33
N TYR A 338 -20.97 -19.83 3.47
CA TYR A 338 -19.55 -19.61 3.67
C TYR A 338 -18.70 -20.88 3.55
N THR A 339 -19.21 -22.03 3.97
CA THR A 339 -18.51 -23.33 3.87
C THR A 339 -18.38 -23.76 2.41
N ALA A 340 -19.43 -23.58 1.62
CA ALA A 340 -19.40 -23.80 0.17
C ALA A 340 -18.44 -22.82 -0.52
N ALA A 341 -18.45 -21.55 -0.11
CA ALA A 341 -17.55 -20.52 -0.64
C ALA A 341 -16.06 -20.88 -0.43
N LYS A 342 -15.71 -21.42 0.75
CA LYS A 342 -14.35 -21.95 1.00
C LYS A 342 -13.97 -23.08 0.05
N LYS A 343 -14.88 -24.01 -0.23
CA LYS A 343 -14.61 -25.10 -1.18
C LYS A 343 -14.34 -24.57 -2.59
N TYR A 344 -15.11 -23.57 -3.04
CA TYR A 344 -14.88 -22.93 -4.35
C TYR A 344 -13.54 -22.20 -4.41
N LEU A 345 -13.13 -21.57 -3.31
CA LEU A 345 -11.83 -20.90 -3.22
C LEU A 345 -10.67 -21.91 -3.38
N GLU A 346 -10.73 -23.03 -2.66
CA GLU A 346 -9.70 -24.08 -2.76
C GLU A 346 -9.69 -24.70 -4.16
N GLU A 347 -10.85 -24.97 -4.76
CA GLU A 347 -10.94 -25.44 -6.14
C GLU A 347 -10.30 -24.47 -7.14
N ALA A 348 -10.55 -23.16 -7.00
CA ALA A 348 -9.93 -22.14 -7.85
C ALA A 348 -8.40 -22.15 -7.70
N LYS A 349 -7.88 -22.26 -6.47
CA LYS A 349 -6.44 -22.36 -6.20
C LYS A 349 -5.82 -23.62 -6.79
N ASP A 350 -6.47 -24.78 -6.66
CA ASP A 350 -6.02 -26.05 -7.23
C ASP A 350 -5.96 -26.02 -8.77
N LYS A 351 -6.88 -25.27 -9.40
CA LYS A 351 -6.84 -24.98 -10.84
C LYS A 351 -5.75 -23.99 -11.23
N GLY A 352 -5.00 -23.46 -10.26
CA GLY A 352 -3.86 -22.57 -10.48
C GLY A 352 -4.20 -21.08 -10.40
N TYR A 353 -5.27 -20.70 -9.71
CA TYR A 353 -5.54 -19.32 -9.27
C TYR A 353 -5.09 -19.13 -7.82
N GLY A 354 -3.79 -19.26 -7.58
CA GLY A 354 -3.21 -19.22 -6.22
C GLY A 354 -3.44 -17.90 -5.46
N ALA A 355 -3.72 -16.81 -6.19
CA ALA A 355 -4.03 -15.49 -5.64
C ALA A 355 -5.55 -15.18 -5.56
N SER A 356 -6.42 -16.16 -5.82
CA SER A 356 -7.87 -15.97 -5.68
C SER A 356 -8.27 -15.78 -4.21
N PHE A 357 -9.33 -15.02 -3.97
CA PHE A 357 -9.83 -14.71 -2.61
C PHE A 357 -11.35 -14.56 -2.58
N LEU A 358 -11.94 -14.61 -1.38
CA LEU A 358 -13.39 -14.47 -1.19
C LEU A 358 -13.81 -13.01 -1.11
N VAL A 359 -14.89 -12.68 -1.80
CA VAL A 359 -15.59 -11.39 -1.73
C VAL A 359 -16.98 -11.63 -1.18
N ALA A 360 -17.34 -10.94 -0.10
CA ALA A 360 -18.70 -10.93 0.41
C ALA A 360 -19.44 -9.67 -0.03
N THR A 361 -20.72 -9.85 -0.33
CA THR A 361 -21.66 -8.76 -0.60
C THR A 361 -22.94 -8.98 0.19
N LYS A 362 -23.53 -7.91 0.72
CA LYS A 362 -24.85 -7.91 1.33
C LYS A 362 -25.72 -6.91 0.60
N ASP A 363 -26.85 -7.38 0.09
CA ASP A 363 -27.80 -6.56 -0.69
C ASP A 363 -27.13 -5.84 -1.89
N GLY A 364 -26.08 -6.46 -2.45
CA GLY A 364 -25.31 -5.92 -3.58
C GLY A 364 -24.13 -5.03 -3.19
N GLU A 365 -23.97 -4.65 -1.92
CA GLU A 365 -22.82 -3.87 -1.45
C GLU A 365 -21.73 -4.78 -0.88
N LYS A 366 -20.46 -4.48 -1.19
CA LYS A 366 -19.32 -5.23 -0.65
C LYS A 366 -19.25 -5.03 0.87
N ILE A 367 -19.22 -6.12 1.61
CA ILE A 367 -19.06 -6.11 3.08
C ILE A 367 -17.85 -6.93 3.49
N SER A 368 -17.41 -6.78 4.74
CA SER A 368 -16.37 -7.63 5.29
C SER A 368 -16.87 -9.08 5.39
N ILE A 369 -15.96 -10.05 5.24
CA ILE A 369 -16.29 -11.47 5.43
C ILE A 369 -16.80 -11.71 6.87
N GLN A 370 -16.30 -10.96 7.85
CA GLN A 370 -16.74 -11.05 9.24
C GLN A 370 -18.19 -10.59 9.41
N ASP A 371 -18.59 -9.49 8.76
CA ASP A 371 -19.98 -9.02 8.79
C ASP A 371 -20.92 -9.90 7.97
N ALA A 372 -20.37 -10.70 7.07
CA ALA A 372 -21.10 -11.64 6.22
C ALA A 372 -21.41 -12.97 6.92
N ILE A 373 -20.64 -13.33 7.96
CA ILE A 373 -20.78 -14.61 8.68
C ILE A 373 -21.51 -14.43 10.03
N LYS A 374 -21.75 -13.18 10.46
CA LYS A 374 -22.67 -12.85 11.57
C LYS A 374 -24.11 -13.12 11.16
#